data_AF-A0AAU3GE03-F1
#
_entry.id   AF-A0AAU3GE03-F1
#
_cell.length_a   1.000
_cell.length_b   1.000
_cell.length_c   1.000
_cell.angle_alpha   90.00
_cell.angle_beta   90.00
_cell.angle_gamma   90.00
#
_symmetry.space_group_name_H-M   'P 1'
#
loop_
_entity.id
_entity.type
_entity.pdbx_description
1 polymer ?
#
loop_
_entity_poly.entity_id
_entity_poly.type
_entity_poly.pdbx_seq_one_letter_code
_entity_poly.pdbx_strand_id
1 'polypeptide(L)' 'MQISFMWKDDASGGGGCPAMYEAPGGYVVQGKKLDAETRAQLRQLAIDEDAIFVPANVLDRLKGLA' A
#
# COMPACT_ATOMS: atom_id res chain seq x y z
N MET A 1 16.12 -4.58 0.71
CA MET A 1 15.76 -3.21 0.28
C MET A 1 15.70 -2.32 1.51
N GLN A 2 16.23 -1.10 1.43
CA GLN A 2 16.06 -0.09 2.50
C GLN A 2 14.90 0.82 2.12
N ILE A 3 14.06 1.19 3.10
CA ILE A 3 12.86 2.01 2.90
C ILE A 3 12.77 3.13 3.94
N SER A 4 12.15 4.25 3.56
CA SER A 4 11.96 5.43 4.42
C SER A 4 10.48 5.70 4.63
N PHE A 5 10.03 5.84 5.88
CA PHE A 5 8.63 6.14 6.18
C PHE A 5 8.22 7.51 5.64
N MET A 6 7.04 7.58 5.02
CA MET A 6 6.48 8.83 4.51
C MET A 6 5.29 9.28 5.38
N TRP A 7 4.18 8.55 5.31
CA TRP A 7 2.98 8.81 6.10
C TRP A 7 2.14 7.54 6.24
N LYS A 8 1.12 7.63 7.09
CA LYS A 8 0.12 6.58 7.31
C LYS A 8 -1.28 7.16 7.20
N ASP A 9 -2.26 6.26 7.14
CA ASP A 9 -3.68 6.60 7.25
C ASP A 9 -3.93 7.54 8.45
N ASP A 10 -4.44 8.75 8.16
CA ASP A 10 -4.69 9.82 9.14
C ASP A 10 -5.94 9.56 9.99
N ALA A 11 -6.85 8.70 9.54
CA ALA A 11 -8.00 8.27 10.32
C ALA A 11 -7.63 7.18 11.34
N SER A 12 -6.40 6.66 11.29
CA SER A 12 -5.99 5.52 12.12
C SER A 12 -5.30 5.96 13.42
N GLY A 13 -6.08 6.02 14.51
CA GLY A 13 -5.61 6.34 15.86
C GLY A 13 -5.05 5.16 16.67
N GLY A 14 -5.03 3.94 16.12
CA GLY A 14 -4.61 2.70 16.80
C GLY A 14 -3.48 1.94 16.11
N GLY A 15 -3.30 0.65 16.45
CA GLY A 15 -2.34 -0.25 15.80
C GLY A 15 -2.83 -0.81 14.45
N GLY A 16 -1.90 -1.12 13.54
CA GLY A 16 -2.21 -1.77 12.26
C GLY A 16 -2.63 -0.82 11.12
N CYS A 17 -2.17 0.43 11.16
CA CYS A 17 -2.43 1.44 10.13
C CYS A 17 -1.73 1.10 8.81
N PRO A 18 -2.44 1.19 7.68
CA PRO A 18 -1.82 1.27 6.37
C PRO A 18 -0.84 2.44 6.27
N ALA A 19 0.30 2.23 5.61
CA ALA A 19 1.39 3.19 5.56
C ALA A 19 2.13 3.15 4.23
N MET A 20 2.78 4.26 3.90
CA MET A 20 3.56 4.42 2.68
C MET A 20 5.03 4.72 3.01
N TYR A 21 5.91 4.11 2.22
CA TYR A 21 7.35 4.23 2.36
C TYR A 21 7.98 4.52 1.00
N GLU A 22 9.00 5.37 0.98
CA GLU A 22 9.87 5.54 -0.17
C GLU A 22 10.87 4.40 -0.24
N ALA A 23 11.15 3.91 -1.46
CA ALA A 23 12.09 2.84 -1.72
C ALA A 23 12.89 3.11 -3.01
N PRO A 24 14.10 2.54 -3.17
CA PRO A 24 14.81 2.63 -4.44
C PRO A 24 13.96 2.11 -5.60
N GLY A 25 13.65 2.99 -6.56
CA GLY A 25 12.86 2.66 -7.75
C GLY A 25 11.34 2.78 -7.58
N GLY A 26 10.83 3.23 -6.43
CA GLY A 26 9.40 3.46 -6.25
C GLY A 26 8.97 3.56 -4.79
N TYR A 27 7.90 2.85 -4.44
CA TYR A 27 7.29 2.93 -3.13
C TYR A 27 6.94 1.56 -2.59
N VAL A 28 6.99 1.41 -1.28
CA VAL A 28 6.43 0.26 -0.55
C VAL A 28 5.17 0.70 0.16
N VAL A 29 4.11 -0.08 0.01
CA VAL A 29 2.82 0.17 0.64
C VAL A 29 2.53 -0.96 1.63
N GLN A 30 2.21 -0.60 2.87
CA GLN A 30 1.70 -1.51 3.89
C GLN A 30 0.19 -1.37 3.96
N GLY A 31 -0.52 -2.50 3.96
CA GLY A 31 -1.97 -2.54 3.98
C GLY A 31 -2.54 -3.84 4.51
N LYS A 32 -3.83 -4.07 4.24
CA LYS A 32 -4.52 -5.32 4.61
C LYS A 32 -4.38 -6.33 3.48
N LYS A 33 -4.15 -7.59 3.82
CA LYS A 33 -4.19 -8.68 2.85
C LYS A 33 -5.60 -8.79 2.27
N LEU A 34 -5.67 -9.10 0.98
CA LEU A 34 -6.93 -9.44 0.34
C LEU A 34 -7.34 -10.86 0.73
N ASP A 35 -8.64 -11.12 0.80
CA ASP A 35 -9.14 -12.49 0.81
C ASP A 35 -8.94 -13.16 -0.56
N ALA A 36 -9.11 -14.49 -0.60
CA ALA A 36 -8.87 -15.26 -1.81
C ALA A 36 -9.80 -14.86 -2.98
N GLU A 37 -11.05 -14.53 -2.68
CA GLU A 37 -12.05 -14.14 -3.68
C GLU A 37 -11.69 -12.79 -4.33
N THR A 38 -11.33 -11.79 -3.52
CA THR A 38 -10.91 -10.47 -4.00
C THR A 38 -9.57 -10.56 -4.74
N ARG A 39 -8.61 -11.34 -4.21
CA ARG A 39 -7.32 -11.57 -4.86
C ARG A 39 -7.48 -12.26 -6.23
N ALA A 40 -8.43 -13.17 -6.38
CA ALA A 40 -8.70 -13.85 -7.65
C ALA A 40 -9.24 -12.91 -8.76
N GLN A 41 -9.69 -11.70 -8.41
CA GLN A 41 -10.15 -10.69 -9.37
C GLN A 41 -8.97 -9.91 -10.01
N LEU A 42 -7.75 -10.06 -9.51
CA LEU A 42 -6.56 -9.43 -10.08
C LEU A 42 -6.27 -10.00 -11.48
N ARG A 43 -5.88 -9.13 -12.41
CA ARG A 43 -5.61 -9.52 -13.80
C ARG A 43 -4.15 -9.91 -13.97
N GLN A 44 -3.91 -11.06 -14.61
CA GLN A 44 -2.57 -11.51 -15.05
C GLN A 44 -1.52 -11.61 -13.93
N LEU A 45 -1.94 -11.97 -12.72
CA LEU A 45 -1.06 -12.05 -11.56
C LEU A 45 0.09 -13.06 -11.78
N ALA A 46 1.33 -12.57 -11.78
CA ALA A 46 2.52 -13.40 -11.87
C ALA A 46 2.84 -14.12 -10.55
N ILE A 47 3.81 -15.04 -10.57
CA ILE A 47 4.18 -15.87 -9.42
C ILE A 47 4.75 -15.04 -8.24
N ASP A 48 5.34 -13.90 -8.54
CA ASP A 48 5.96 -12.96 -7.62
C ASP A 48 5.13 -11.68 -7.41
N GLU A 49 3.90 -11.65 -7.91
CA GLU A 49 2.97 -10.55 -7.72
C GLU A 49 1.90 -10.87 -6.65
N ASP A 50 1.55 -9.84 -5.90
CA ASP A 50 0.44 -9.90 -4.95
C ASP A 50 -0.14 -8.49 -4.75
N ALA A 51 -1.27 -8.40 -4.05
CA ALA A 51 -1.88 -7.12 -3.74
C ALA A 51 -2.38 -7.02 -2.30
N ILE A 52 -2.43 -5.79 -1.82
CA ILE A 52 -2.99 -5.40 -0.54
C ILE A 52 -4.04 -4.31 -0.76
N PHE A 53 -4.97 -4.22 0.18
CA PHE A 53 -5.88 -3.09 0.28
C PHE A 53 -5.27 -1.98 1.14
N VAL A 54 -5.34 -0.74 0.65
CA VAL A 54 -5.10 0.48 1.43
C VAL A 54 -6.21 1.50 1.20
N PRO A 55 -6.59 2.28 2.23
CA PRO A 55 -7.50 3.42 2.06
C PRO A 55 -6.90 4.48 1.14
N ALA A 56 -7.76 5.21 0.42
CA ALA A 56 -7.35 6.17 -0.61
C ALA A 56 -6.44 7.29 -0.08
N ASN A 57 -6.66 7.76 1.16
CA ASN A 57 -5.84 8.80 1.80
C ASN A 57 -4.36 8.41 1.95
N VAL A 58 -4.02 7.12 1.93
CA VAL A 58 -2.62 6.65 1.90
C VAL A 58 -1.96 6.98 0.58
N LEU A 59 -2.68 6.94 -0.55
CA LEU A 59 -2.12 7.21 -1.88
C LEU A 59 -2.42 8.62 -2.39
N ASP A 60 -3.55 9.21 -2.01
CA ASP A 60 -4.00 10.50 -2.53
C ASP A 60 -3.01 11.64 -2.27
N ARG A 61 -2.20 11.54 -1.20
CA ARG A 61 -1.16 12.53 -0.89
C ARG A 61 -0.08 12.62 -1.97
N LEU A 62 0.13 11.56 -2.77
CA LEU A 62 1.06 11.60 -3.90
C LEU A 62 0.64 12.60 -4.98
N LYS A 63 -0.67 12.87 -5.11
CA LYS A 63 -1.20 13.83 -6.10
C LYS A 63 -0.68 15.25 -5.85
N GLY A 64 -0.26 15.57 -4.63
CA GLY A 64 0.31 16.87 -4.26
C GLY A 64 1.83 16.95 -4.34
N LEU A 65 2.52 15.86 -4.70
CA LEU A 65 3.99 15.82 -4.84
C LEU A 65 4.45 15.93 -6.31
N ALA A 66 3.51 15.98 -7.26
CA ALA A 66 3.76 16.12 -8.69
C ALA A 66 3.91 17.58 -9.12
#